data_AF-A0A1Y3W5P7-F1
#
_entry.id   AF-A0A1Y3W5P7-F1
#
_cell.length_a   1.000
_cell.length_b   1.000
_cell.length_c   1.000
_cell.angle_alpha   90.00
_cell.angle_beta   90.00
_cell.angle_gamma   90.00
#
_symmetry.space_group_name_H-M   'P 1'
#
loop_
_entity.id
_entity.type
_entity.pdbx_description
1 polymer ?
#
loop_
_entity_poly.entity_id
_entity_poly.type
_entity_poly.pdbx_seq_one_letter_code
_entity_poly.pdbx_strand_id
1 'polypeptide(L)'
;MFLKPGTLNALMKKAYKSGLAVGRTEDDWLYIAGSYWEVSIKREFVAKKTLGDIISLTGELPDPGTRFLATKEGNQIEMELPLRVDEEPFQKRDILTITDVLLIGTQGTVQRLLQDEQTGRIYPVNNVFVGIIDNAMIVRDKGEYEVQNPFFNPFYGILWANNVCKLRAQFRSDEKNDKVLESLKGVDITPEVPEE
;
A
#
# COMPACT_ATOMS: atom_id res chain seq x y z
N MET A 1 -12.29 -5.70 -2.95
CA MET A 1 -11.05 -5.08 -2.45
C MET A 1 -10.85 -3.78 -3.20
N PHE A 2 -10.49 -2.68 -2.53
CA PHE A 2 -10.27 -1.36 -3.15
C PHE A 2 -8.99 -1.25 -4.02
N LEU A 3 -8.31 -2.36 -4.33
CA LEU A 3 -7.04 -2.33 -5.07
C LEU A 3 -7.25 -2.67 -6.54
N LYS A 4 -6.71 -1.85 -7.44
CA LYS A 4 -6.68 -2.14 -8.88
C LYS A 4 -5.84 -3.39 -9.16
N PRO A 5 -6.42 -4.48 -9.72
CA PRO A 5 -5.70 -5.73 -9.95
C PRO A 5 -4.45 -5.59 -10.83
N GLY A 6 -4.52 -4.76 -11.87
CA GLY A 6 -3.39 -4.54 -12.79
C GLY A 6 -2.19 -3.89 -12.11
N THR A 7 -2.43 -2.86 -11.29
CA THR A 7 -1.39 -2.16 -10.54
C THR A 7 -0.79 -3.08 -9.47
N LEU A 8 -1.61 -3.84 -8.75
CA LEU A 8 -1.12 -4.82 -7.77
C LEU A 8 -0.21 -5.87 -8.44
N ASN A 9 -0.62 -6.41 -9.60
CA ASN A 9 0.22 -7.37 -10.34
C ASN A 9 1.56 -6.76 -10.78
N ALA A 10 1.58 -5.49 -11.23
CA ALA A 10 2.82 -4.80 -11.56
C ALA A 10 3.75 -4.64 -10.34
N LEU A 11 3.20 -4.35 -9.16
CA LEU A 11 3.96 -4.28 -7.90
C LEU A 11 4.52 -5.66 -7.52
N MET A 12 3.70 -6.72 -7.59
CA MET A 12 4.12 -8.09 -7.29
C MET A 12 5.26 -8.54 -8.21
N LYS A 13 5.13 -8.33 -9.53
CA LYS A 13 6.18 -8.63 -10.52
C LYS A 13 7.49 -7.90 -10.24
N LYS A 14 7.42 -6.66 -9.74
CA LYS A 14 8.62 -5.90 -9.36
C LYS A 14 9.27 -6.49 -8.10
N ALA A 15 8.47 -6.80 -7.07
CA ALA A 15 8.96 -7.38 -5.82
C ALA A 15 9.54 -8.79 -6.02
N TYR A 16 8.93 -9.62 -6.86
CA TYR A 16 9.39 -10.98 -7.17
C TYR A 16 10.85 -11.05 -7.66
N LYS A 17 11.36 -9.98 -8.30
CA LYS A 17 12.75 -9.91 -8.73
C LYS A 17 13.76 -9.90 -7.57
N SER A 18 13.33 -9.50 -6.38
CA SER A 18 14.16 -9.36 -5.18
C SER A 18 13.61 -10.11 -3.97
N GLY A 19 12.50 -10.83 -4.11
CA GLY A 19 11.76 -11.45 -3.02
C GLY A 19 10.37 -10.85 -2.86
N LEU A 20 9.34 -11.58 -3.30
CA LEU A 20 7.94 -11.30 -3.00
C LEU A 20 7.54 -12.13 -1.78
N ALA A 21 7.24 -11.47 -0.66
CA ALA A 21 6.72 -12.17 0.50
C ALA A 21 5.24 -12.48 0.28
N VAL A 22 4.84 -13.75 0.48
CA VAL A 22 3.45 -14.18 0.41
C VAL A 22 3.14 -15.03 1.63
N GLY A 23 2.04 -14.75 2.30
CA GLY A 23 1.60 -15.46 3.49
C GLY A 23 0.08 -15.64 3.51
N ARG A 24 -0.38 -16.57 4.35
CA ARG A 24 -1.80 -16.79 4.59
C ARG A 24 -2.06 -17.07 6.06
N THR A 25 -2.94 -16.29 6.68
CA THR A 25 -3.36 -16.52 8.06
C THR A 25 -4.34 -17.70 8.15
N GLU A 26 -4.54 -18.22 9.37
CA GLU A 26 -5.57 -19.25 9.66
C GLU A 26 -6.99 -18.77 9.34
N ASP A 27 -7.28 -17.47 9.54
CA ASP A 27 -8.57 -16.84 9.21
C ASP A 27 -8.67 -16.38 7.74
N ASP A 28 -7.83 -16.94 6.87
CA ASP A 28 -7.88 -16.81 5.41
C ASP A 28 -7.60 -15.40 4.87
N TRP A 29 -6.72 -14.64 5.52
CA TRP A 29 -6.14 -13.42 4.95
C TRP A 29 -4.88 -13.75 4.17
N LEU A 30 -4.82 -13.28 2.93
CA LEU A 30 -3.60 -13.30 2.13
C LEU A 30 -2.77 -12.06 2.43
N TYR A 31 -1.50 -12.28 2.77
CA TYR A 31 -0.48 -11.26 2.89
C TYR A 31 0.44 -11.29 1.68
N ILE A 32 0.72 -10.10 1.14
CA ILE A 32 1.57 -9.94 -0.05
C ILE A 32 2.42 -8.69 0.19
N ALA A 33 3.74 -8.80 0.12
CA ALA A 33 4.61 -7.65 0.37
C ALA A 33 5.84 -7.60 -0.53
N GLY A 34 6.22 -6.37 -0.87
CA GLY A 34 7.54 -6.02 -1.37
C GLY A 34 8.35 -5.30 -0.31
N SER A 35 9.50 -4.75 -0.69
CA SER A 35 10.44 -4.14 0.27
C SER A 35 9.95 -2.86 0.96
N TYR A 36 8.94 -2.18 0.43
CA TYR A 36 8.45 -0.89 0.94
C TYR A 36 6.92 -0.80 0.99
N TRP A 37 6.22 -1.91 0.75
CA TRP A 37 4.77 -1.96 0.76
C TRP A 37 4.28 -3.36 1.12
N GLU A 38 3.12 -3.39 1.76
CA GLU A 38 2.50 -4.60 2.27
C GLU A 38 1.00 -4.51 2.05
N VAL A 39 0.39 -5.65 1.73
CA VAL A 39 -1.03 -5.79 1.51
C VAL A 39 -1.55 -6.96 2.31
N SER A 40 -2.71 -6.81 2.93
CA SER A 40 -3.47 -7.92 3.51
C SER A 40 -4.90 -7.89 3.00
N ILE A 41 -5.36 -8.98 2.39
CA ILE A 41 -6.69 -9.07 1.80
C ILE A 41 -7.36 -10.35 2.27
N LYS A 42 -8.60 -10.26 2.75
CA LYS A 42 -9.41 -11.44 3.04
C LYS A 42 -9.64 -12.21 1.73
N ARG A 43 -9.23 -13.47 1.68
CA ARG A 43 -9.12 -14.25 0.44
C ARG A 43 -10.40 -14.26 -0.40
N GLU A 44 -11.57 -14.31 0.24
CA GLU A 44 -12.87 -14.31 -0.43
C GLU A 44 -13.20 -13.01 -1.21
N PHE A 45 -12.49 -11.91 -0.91
CA PHE A 45 -12.58 -10.61 -1.60
C PHE A 45 -11.51 -10.40 -2.67
N VAL A 46 -10.59 -11.36 -2.83
CA VAL A 46 -9.56 -11.31 -3.88
C VAL A 46 -10.18 -11.73 -5.21
N ALA A 47 -10.06 -10.88 -6.22
CA ALA A 47 -10.54 -11.20 -7.56
C ALA A 47 -9.85 -12.47 -8.10
N LYS A 48 -10.59 -13.34 -8.80
CA LYS A 48 -10.05 -14.58 -9.39
C LYS A 48 -8.80 -14.33 -10.25
N LYS A 49 -8.80 -13.23 -11.01
CA LYS A 49 -7.65 -12.81 -11.81
C LYS A 49 -6.44 -12.52 -10.93
N THR A 50 -6.61 -11.81 -9.81
CA THR A 50 -5.51 -11.52 -8.87
C THR A 50 -4.98 -12.80 -8.23
N LEU A 51 -5.85 -13.74 -7.83
CA LEU A 51 -5.41 -15.06 -7.34
C LEU A 51 -4.59 -15.81 -8.39
N GLY A 52 -5.04 -15.80 -9.65
CA GLY A 52 -4.29 -16.39 -10.77
C GLY A 52 -2.96 -15.69 -11.02
N ASP A 53 -2.91 -14.36 -10.90
CA ASP A 53 -1.68 -13.57 -11.03
C ASP A 53 -0.67 -13.92 -9.91
N ILE A 54 -1.13 -14.16 -8.67
CA ILE A 54 -0.28 -14.63 -7.56
C ILE A 54 0.28 -16.02 -7.88
N ILE A 55 -0.59 -17.00 -8.15
CA ILE A 55 -0.18 -18.40 -8.45
C ILE A 55 0.76 -18.46 -9.65
N SER A 56 0.52 -17.64 -10.67
CA SER A 56 1.39 -17.59 -11.85
C SER A 56 2.80 -17.10 -11.53
N LEU A 57 2.96 -16.26 -10.50
CA LEU A 57 4.26 -15.75 -10.05
C LEU A 57 4.93 -16.69 -9.05
N THR A 58 4.16 -17.28 -8.13
CA THR A 58 4.70 -18.03 -6.99
C THR A 58 4.59 -19.54 -7.14
N GLY A 59 3.92 -20.04 -8.18
CA GLY A 59 3.61 -21.46 -8.38
C GLY A 59 2.44 -21.98 -7.54
N GLU A 60 2.30 -21.47 -6.31
CA GLU A 60 1.31 -21.90 -5.33
C GLU A 60 0.82 -20.77 -4.44
N LEU A 61 -0.30 -20.99 -3.74
CA LEU A 61 -0.67 -20.16 -2.59
C LEU A 61 -0.18 -20.84 -1.31
N PRO A 62 0.26 -20.07 -0.30
CA PRO A 62 0.62 -20.64 0.99
C PRO A 62 -0.58 -21.33 1.65
N ASP A 63 -0.28 -22.40 2.38
CA ASP A 63 -1.23 -23.03 3.29
C ASP A 63 -1.57 -22.08 4.46
N PRO A 64 -2.74 -22.24 5.10
CA PRO A 64 -3.07 -21.47 6.31
C PRO A 64 -1.96 -21.55 7.36
N GLY A 65 -1.62 -20.41 7.95
CA GLY A 65 -0.54 -20.27 8.94
C GLY A 65 0.87 -20.18 8.34
N THR A 66 1.04 -20.34 7.03
CA THR A 66 2.36 -20.39 6.38
C THR A 66 2.66 -19.14 5.53
N ARG A 67 3.95 -18.96 5.25
CA ARG A 67 4.47 -17.88 4.40
C ARG A 67 5.80 -18.27 3.79
N PHE A 68 6.11 -17.66 2.67
CA PHE A 68 7.37 -17.83 1.97
C PHE A 68 7.80 -16.53 1.29
N LEU A 69 9.09 -16.47 0.96
CA LEU A 69 9.65 -15.52 0.02
C LEU A 69 9.76 -16.17 -1.35
N ALA A 70 9.09 -15.60 -2.35
CA ALA A 70 9.11 -16.10 -3.72
C ALA A 70 10.05 -15.29 -4.61
N THR A 71 10.94 -16.00 -5.32
CA THR A 71 11.81 -15.45 -6.36
C THR A 71 11.88 -16.40 -7.56
N LYS A 72 12.64 -16.01 -8.60
CA LYS A 72 12.89 -16.86 -9.77
C LYS A 72 13.64 -18.15 -9.44
N GLU A 73 14.34 -18.18 -8.30
CA GLU A 73 15.07 -19.34 -7.78
C GLU A 73 14.16 -20.34 -7.05
N GLY A 74 12.93 -19.96 -6.73
CA GLY A 74 11.95 -20.78 -6.02
C GLY A 74 11.36 -20.08 -4.80
N ASN A 75 10.54 -20.83 -4.05
CA ASN A 75 9.95 -20.36 -2.79
C ASN A 75 10.83 -20.80 -1.61
N GLN A 76 11.16 -19.87 -0.72
CA GLN A 76 11.85 -20.12 0.54
C GLN A 76 10.86 -19.93 1.69
N ILE A 77 10.61 -20.97 2.49
CA ILE A 77 9.77 -20.87 3.69
C ILE A 77 10.44 -19.92 4.70
N GLU A 78 9.66 -19.01 5.27
CA GLU A 78 10.15 -17.98 6.18
C GLU A 78 9.34 -17.95 7.46
N MET A 79 9.95 -18.21 8.62
CA MET A 79 9.22 -18.19 9.90
C MET A 79 9.20 -16.82 10.59
N GLU A 80 9.89 -15.81 10.07
CA GLU A 80 9.94 -14.49 10.73
C GLU A 80 9.18 -13.41 9.96
N LEU A 81 8.70 -13.71 8.74
CA LEU A 81 7.93 -12.74 7.97
C LEU A 81 6.53 -12.52 8.59
N PRO A 82 5.95 -11.31 8.43
CA PRO A 82 4.57 -11.08 8.82
C PRO A 82 3.60 -11.97 8.03
N LEU A 83 2.48 -12.33 8.65
CA LEU A 83 1.31 -12.91 7.98
C LEU A 83 0.22 -11.88 7.69
N ARG A 84 0.41 -10.64 8.15
CA ARG A 84 -0.56 -9.56 8.01
C ARG A 84 0.14 -8.22 8.14
N VAL A 85 -0.45 -7.20 7.52
CA VAL A 85 -0.14 -5.80 7.77
C VAL A 85 -0.41 -5.51 9.24
N ASP A 86 0.58 -4.94 9.92
CA ASP A 86 0.46 -4.46 11.28
C ASP A 86 -0.22 -3.08 11.32
N GLU A 87 -1.30 -2.99 12.10
CA GLU A 87 -2.12 -1.79 12.26
C GLU A 87 -1.86 -1.08 13.58
N GLU A 88 -1.14 -1.71 14.53
CA GLU A 88 -0.86 -1.15 15.85
C GLU A 88 -0.26 0.27 15.75
N PRO A 89 0.70 0.55 14.84
CA PRO A 89 1.27 1.89 14.72
C PRO A 89 0.28 2.98 14.29
N PHE A 90 -0.89 2.61 13.76
CA PHE A 90 -1.88 3.51 13.16
C PHE A 90 -3.13 3.71 14.05
N GLN A 91 -3.12 3.22 15.29
CA GLN A 91 -4.30 3.27 16.19
C GLN A 91 -4.83 4.68 16.48
N LYS A 92 -3.97 5.71 16.41
CA LYS A 92 -4.39 7.11 16.59
C LYS A 92 -5.35 7.59 15.50
N ARG A 93 -5.34 6.93 14.34
CA ARG A 93 -6.15 7.29 13.16
C ARG A 93 -5.93 8.72 12.67
N ASP A 94 -4.74 9.26 12.91
CA ASP A 94 -4.30 10.50 12.27
C ASP A 94 -4.28 10.26 10.75
N ILE A 95 -4.79 11.22 9.97
CA ILE A 95 -4.93 11.10 8.52
C ILE A 95 -4.03 12.10 7.79
N LEU A 96 -3.66 11.76 6.56
CA LEU A 96 -3.05 12.71 5.65
C LEU A 96 -3.98 13.02 4.48
N THR A 97 -4.05 14.29 4.10
CA THR A 97 -4.76 14.73 2.92
C THR A 97 -3.91 14.48 1.67
N ILE A 98 -4.53 13.86 0.67
CA ILE A 98 -3.91 13.61 -0.62
C ILE A 98 -3.96 14.90 -1.44
N THR A 99 -2.79 15.41 -1.85
CA THR A 99 -2.70 16.69 -2.59
C THR A 99 -2.62 16.48 -4.09
N ASP A 100 -2.84 17.54 -4.87
CA ASP A 100 -2.61 17.49 -6.33
C ASP A 100 -1.13 17.64 -6.72
N VAL A 101 -0.25 17.83 -5.75
CA VAL A 101 1.18 18.07 -5.99
C VAL A 101 1.93 16.77 -6.26
N LEU A 102 2.58 16.74 -7.42
CA LEU A 102 3.50 15.68 -7.83
C LEU A 102 4.94 16.17 -7.82
N LEU A 103 5.84 15.30 -7.38
CA LEU A 103 7.27 15.57 -7.32
C LEU A 103 8.03 14.43 -8.00
N ILE A 104 9.00 14.77 -8.85
CA ILE A 104 9.86 13.78 -9.52
C ILE A 104 11.13 13.56 -8.71
N GLY A 105 11.17 12.45 -7.98
CA GLY A 105 12.31 12.08 -7.15
C GLY A 105 13.44 11.40 -7.89
N THR A 106 14.34 10.80 -7.11
CA THR A 106 15.47 10.01 -7.59
C THR A 106 15.01 8.89 -8.53
N GLN A 107 15.80 8.64 -9.58
CA GLN A 107 15.51 7.68 -10.65
C GLN A 107 14.19 7.93 -11.42
N GLY A 108 13.66 9.15 -11.39
CA GLY A 108 12.43 9.50 -12.10
C GLY A 108 11.15 8.99 -11.43
N THR A 109 11.24 8.59 -10.16
CA THR A 109 10.06 8.11 -9.42
C THR A 109 9.07 9.26 -9.21
N VAL A 110 7.85 9.10 -9.71
CA VAL A 110 6.76 10.05 -9.46
C VAL A 110 6.25 9.86 -8.03
N GLN A 111 6.31 10.92 -7.24
CA GLN A 111 5.85 10.95 -5.86
C GLN A 111 4.64 11.87 -5.73
N ARG A 112 3.69 11.46 -4.92
CA ARG A 112 2.56 12.27 -4.48
C ARG A 112 2.91 12.86 -3.13
N LEU A 113 2.71 14.16 -2.96
CA LEU A 113 2.84 14.80 -1.66
C LEU A 113 1.53 14.62 -0.90
N LEU A 114 1.61 14.16 0.34
CA LEU A 114 0.49 14.12 1.27
C LEU A 114 0.76 15.13 2.37
N GLN A 115 -0.27 15.77 2.90
CA GLN A 115 -0.12 16.80 3.93
C GLN A 115 -0.93 16.46 5.18
N ASP A 116 -0.28 16.61 6.34
CA ASP A 116 -0.97 16.69 7.63
C ASP A 116 -1.48 18.12 7.79
N GLU A 117 -2.79 18.31 7.69
CA GLU A 117 -3.45 19.62 7.79
C GLU A 117 -3.22 20.30 9.15
N GLN A 118 -3.03 19.53 10.23
CA GLN A 118 -2.86 20.10 11.57
C GLN A 118 -1.49 20.74 11.75
N THR A 119 -0.46 20.15 11.14
CA THR A 119 0.94 20.57 11.32
C THR A 119 1.55 21.22 10.08
N GLY A 120 0.87 21.13 8.93
CA GLY A 120 1.39 21.54 7.62
C GLY A 120 2.55 20.65 7.13
N ARG A 121 2.84 19.53 7.80
CA ARG A 121 3.95 18.64 7.43
C ARG A 121 3.62 17.85 6.17
N ILE A 122 4.64 17.71 5.32
CA ILE A 122 4.52 17.04 4.03
C ILE A 122 5.21 15.69 4.07
N TYR A 123 4.53 14.69 3.51
CA TYR A 123 4.95 13.30 3.46
C TYR A 123 4.91 12.80 2.02
N PRO A 124 6.08 12.65 1.36
CA PRO A 124 6.15 12.09 0.02
C PRO A 124 5.91 10.59 0.03
N VAL A 125 5.09 10.11 -0.91
CA VAL A 125 4.89 8.67 -1.16
C VAL A 125 4.95 8.38 -2.65
N ASN A 126 5.32 7.16 -3.04
CA ASN A 126 5.25 6.77 -4.45
C ASN A 126 3.80 6.88 -4.95
N ASN A 127 3.57 7.65 -6.02
CA ASN A 127 2.24 7.94 -6.55
C ASN A 127 1.47 6.67 -6.96
N VAL A 128 2.16 5.55 -7.21
CA VAL A 128 1.53 4.25 -7.46
C VAL A 128 0.59 3.81 -6.33
N PHE A 129 0.91 4.17 -5.07
CA PHE A 129 0.12 3.76 -3.90
C PHE A 129 -1.15 4.58 -3.72
N VAL A 130 -1.19 5.79 -4.28
CA VAL A 130 -2.44 6.56 -4.39
C VAL A 130 -3.23 6.06 -5.60
N GLY A 131 -2.56 5.84 -6.73
CA GLY A 131 -3.20 5.41 -7.98
C GLY A 131 -3.78 3.99 -7.98
N ILE A 132 -3.34 3.11 -7.06
CA ILE A 132 -3.87 1.75 -6.91
C ILE A 132 -5.23 1.72 -6.19
N ILE A 133 -5.57 2.75 -5.42
CA ILE A 133 -6.86 2.85 -4.71
C ILE A 133 -7.98 3.06 -5.73
N ASP A 134 -9.05 2.27 -5.60
CA ASP A 134 -10.22 2.31 -6.46
C ASP A 134 -11.45 1.82 -5.72
N ASN A 135 -12.25 2.76 -5.20
CA ASN A 135 -13.50 2.44 -4.53
C ASN A 135 -14.55 1.84 -5.48
N ALA A 136 -14.39 1.93 -6.82
CA ALA A 136 -15.29 1.25 -7.75
C ALA A 136 -15.07 -0.28 -7.77
N MET A 137 -13.97 -0.77 -7.21
CA MET A 137 -13.64 -2.22 -7.14
C MET A 137 -14.20 -2.91 -5.89
N ILE A 138 -14.83 -2.16 -4.97
CA ILE A 138 -15.37 -2.74 -3.73
C ILE A 138 -16.65 -3.52 -3.99
N VAL A 139 -16.89 -4.55 -3.19
CA VAL A 139 -18.11 -5.37 -3.26
C VAL A 139 -19.06 -5.00 -2.11
N ARG A 140 -19.80 -3.88 -2.27
CA ARG A 140 -20.71 -3.35 -1.24
C ARG A 140 -21.75 -4.38 -0.78
N ASP A 141 -22.27 -5.19 -1.69
CA ASP A 141 -23.26 -6.24 -1.39
C ASP A 141 -22.73 -7.35 -0.46
N LYS A 142 -21.40 -7.46 -0.34
CA LYS A 142 -20.73 -8.36 0.62
C LYS A 142 -20.26 -7.64 1.89
N GLY A 143 -20.70 -6.40 2.11
CA GLY A 143 -20.36 -5.60 3.28
C GLY A 143 -18.98 -4.94 3.22
N GLU A 144 -18.33 -4.88 2.05
CA GLU A 144 -17.10 -4.10 1.89
C GLU A 144 -17.40 -2.60 1.88
N TYR A 145 -16.67 -1.81 2.68
CA TYR A 145 -16.81 -0.35 2.72
C TYR A 145 -15.66 0.39 2.03
N GLU A 146 -15.93 1.63 1.63
CA GLU A 146 -14.97 2.51 0.95
C GLU A 146 -13.80 2.91 1.86
N VAL A 147 -12.65 3.14 1.24
CA VAL A 147 -11.52 3.81 1.89
C VAL A 147 -11.45 5.26 1.46
N GLN A 148 -10.99 6.12 2.36
CA GLN A 148 -10.84 7.56 2.12
C GLN A 148 -9.35 7.92 2.18
N ASN A 149 -9.01 9.01 2.87
CA ASN A 149 -7.64 9.39 3.18
C ASN A 149 -6.93 8.30 3.99
N PRO A 150 -5.62 8.10 3.77
CA PRO A 150 -4.85 7.13 4.53
C PRO A 150 -4.68 7.58 5.98
N PHE A 151 -4.68 6.60 6.89
CA PHE A 151 -4.07 6.79 8.20
C PHE A 151 -2.55 6.89 8.04
N PHE A 152 -1.88 7.58 8.96
CA PHE A 152 -0.44 7.64 8.93
C PHE A 152 0.20 7.51 10.31
N ASN A 153 1.48 7.13 10.25
CA ASN A 153 2.39 7.22 11.37
C ASN A 153 3.74 7.71 10.81
N PRO A 154 4.36 8.77 11.37
CA PRO A 154 5.60 9.34 10.85
C PRO A 154 6.75 8.33 10.65
N PHE A 155 6.79 7.25 11.44
CA PHE A 155 7.83 6.22 11.38
C PHE A 155 7.42 5.00 10.55
N TYR A 156 6.13 4.66 10.53
CA TYR A 156 5.62 3.45 9.87
C TYR A 156 4.97 3.71 8.51
N GLY A 157 4.82 4.95 8.08
CA GLY A 157 4.31 5.29 6.74
C GLY A 157 2.82 5.57 6.73
N ILE A 158 2.13 5.07 5.70
CA ILE A 158 0.69 5.24 5.48
C ILE A 158 -0.04 3.91 5.42
N LEU A 159 -1.32 3.93 5.76
CA LEU A 159 -2.23 2.79 5.76
C LEU A 159 -3.60 3.19 5.20
N TRP A 160 -3.99 2.58 4.09
CA TRP A 160 -5.40 2.48 3.71
C TRP A 160 -5.96 1.17 4.20
N ALA A 161 -7.11 1.19 4.88
CA ALA A 161 -7.71 -0.02 5.43
C ALA A 161 -9.24 0.03 5.37
N ASN A 162 -9.83 -1.09 4.96
CA ASN A 162 -11.23 -1.42 5.23
C ASN A 162 -11.34 -2.81 5.89
N ASN A 163 -12.56 -3.31 6.05
CA ASN A 163 -12.82 -4.59 6.71
C ASN A 163 -12.25 -5.82 5.99
N VAL A 164 -11.83 -5.69 4.73
CA VAL A 164 -11.41 -6.85 3.90
C VAL A 164 -10.07 -6.65 3.23
N CYS A 165 -9.49 -5.46 3.25
CA CYS A 165 -8.28 -5.11 2.54
C CYS A 165 -7.50 -4.03 3.30
N LYS A 166 -6.18 -4.16 3.33
CA LYS A 166 -5.22 -3.23 3.95
C LYS A 166 -4.06 -3.04 3.00
N LEU A 167 -3.66 -1.80 2.78
CA LEU A 167 -2.47 -1.42 2.02
C LEU A 167 -1.63 -0.49 2.90
N ARG A 168 -0.44 -0.95 3.27
CA ARG A 168 0.56 -0.15 3.96
C ARG A 168 1.71 0.16 3.01
N ALA A 169 2.20 1.39 3.06
CA ALA A 169 3.35 1.84 2.26
C ALA A 169 4.26 2.76 3.08
N GLN A 170 5.56 2.67 2.84
CA GLN A 170 6.54 3.57 3.46
C GLN A 170 6.54 4.94 2.78
N PHE A 171 6.84 5.98 3.57
CA PHE A 171 7.22 7.27 3.03
C PHE A 171 8.52 7.16 2.24
N ARG A 172 8.70 8.08 1.30
CA ARG A 172 9.92 8.24 0.53
C ARG A 172 10.81 9.27 1.20
N SER A 173 12.09 8.95 1.35
CA SER A 173 13.13 9.96 1.44
C SER A 173 13.51 10.42 0.03
N ASP A 174 13.73 11.71 -0.14
CA ASP A 174 14.09 12.29 -1.43
C ASP A 174 15.13 13.39 -1.28
N GLU A 175 16.37 12.97 -1.04
CA GLU A 175 17.53 13.86 -0.88
C GLU A 175 17.68 14.85 -2.04
N LYS A 176 17.27 14.46 -3.26
CA LYS A 176 17.28 15.32 -4.44
C LYS A 176 16.39 16.55 -4.26
N ASN A 177 15.25 16.40 -3.59
CA ASN A 177 14.22 17.42 -3.48
C ASN A 177 14.09 18.01 -2.07
N ASP A 178 15.04 17.75 -1.17
CA ASP A 178 15.01 18.26 0.21
C ASP A 178 14.72 19.78 0.26
N LYS A 179 15.41 20.58 -0.57
CA LYS A 179 15.19 22.04 -0.60
C LYS A 179 13.77 22.44 -1.03
N VAL A 180 13.16 21.67 -1.93
CA VAL A 180 11.78 21.90 -2.37
C VAL A 180 10.83 21.56 -1.23
N LEU A 181 11.01 20.41 -0.58
CA LEU A 181 10.20 19.99 0.56
C LEU A 181 10.32 20.97 1.74
N GLU A 182 11.52 21.46 2.04
CA GLU A 182 11.75 22.51 3.04
C GLU A 182 11.00 23.80 2.70
N SER A 183 11.01 24.22 1.43
CA SER A 183 10.33 25.44 0.98
C SER A 183 8.80 25.33 1.04
N LEU A 184 8.26 24.12 0.93
CA LEU A 184 6.83 23.85 1.04
C LEU A 184 6.37 23.67 2.50
N LYS A 185 7.27 23.60 3.48
CA LYS A 185 6.88 23.46 4.89
C LYS A 185 6.02 24.65 5.33
N GLY A 186 4.83 24.34 5.85
CA GLY A 186 3.89 25.35 6.33
C GLY A 186 3.08 26.05 5.23
N VAL A 187 3.29 25.68 3.96
CA VAL A 187 2.40 26.08 2.86
C VAL A 187 1.27 25.07 2.79
N ASP A 188 0.02 25.54 2.81
CA ASP A 188 -1.14 24.69 2.53
C ASP A 188 -1.13 24.32 1.04
N ILE A 189 -1.01 23.03 0.78
CA ILE A 189 -1.02 22.44 -0.56
C ILE A 189 -2.19 21.47 -0.73
N THR A 190 -3.16 21.49 0.19
CA THR A 190 -4.36 20.68 0.07
C THR A 190 -5.22 21.15 -1.11
N PRO A 191 -5.99 20.23 -1.76
CA PRO A 191 -6.87 20.62 -2.85
C PRO A 191 -7.94 21.60 -2.37
N GLU A 192 -8.23 22.62 -3.17
CA GLU A 192 -9.41 23.47 -2.92
C GLU A 192 -10.67 22.60 -3.03
N VAL A 193 -11.54 22.67 -2.01
CA VAL A 193 -12.87 22.07 -2.10
C VAL A 193 -13.67 22.92 -3.08
N PRO A 194 -14.16 22.38 -4.22
CA PRO A 194 -15.01 23.16 -5.12
C PRO A 194 -16.23 23.67 -4.35
N GLU A 195 -16.49 24.97 -4.43
CA GLU A 195 -17.76 25.52 -3.94
C GLU A 195 -18.91 24.87 -4.74
N GLU A 196 -19.90 24.31 -4.04
CA GLU A 196 -21.09 23.67 -4.63
C GLU A 196 -22.00 24.64 -5.40
#